data_AF-A0A919BDU5-F1
#
_entry.id   AF-A0A919BDU5-F1
#
_cell.length_a   1.000
_cell.length_b   1.000
_cell.length_c   1.000
_cell.angle_alpha   90.00
_cell.angle_beta   90.00
_cell.angle_gamma   90.00
#
_symmetry.space_group_name_H-M   'P 1'
#
loop_
_entity.id
_entity.type
_entity.pdbx_description
1 polymer ?
#
loop_
_entity_poly.entity_id
_entity_poly.type
_entity_poly.pdbx_seq_one_letter_code
_entity_poly.pdbx_strand_id
1 'polypeptide(L)' 'MGCLRTREERQQWISLTSDDKQKVIKRCIQRKKRKEGKLKTKEPELTAEQKQASLFDPPAKNTLDTSKDLDFGDFEL' A
#
# COMPACT_ATOMS: atom_id res chain seq x y z
N MET A 1 11.76 -6.24 -10.50
CA MET A 1 10.74 -7.22 -10.04
C MET A 1 11.28 -8.00 -8.86
N GLY A 2 10.84 -7.70 -7.63
CA GLY A 2 11.32 -8.38 -6.43
C GLY A 2 10.57 -9.68 -6.12
N CYS A 3 11.24 -10.61 -5.44
CA CYS A 3 10.60 -11.79 -4.86
C CYS A 3 9.69 -11.35 -3.70
N LEU A 4 8.40 -11.71 -3.73
CA LEU A 4 7.33 -11.33 -2.79
C LEU A 4 7.48 -11.94 -1.39
N ARG A 5 8.69 -11.87 -0.83
CA ARG A 5 9.00 -12.22 0.56
C ARG A 5 8.48 -11.13 1.50
N THR A 6 8.08 -11.51 2.70
CA THR A 6 7.81 -10.54 3.79
C THR A 6 9.13 -9.99 4.34
N ARG A 7 9.04 -9.04 5.27
CA ARG A 7 10.23 -8.45 5.90
C ARG A 7 10.98 -9.49 6.74
N GLU A 8 10.24 -10.28 7.51
CA GLU A 8 10.74 -11.31 8.41
C GLU A 8 11.44 -12.41 7.60
N GLU A 9 10.81 -12.87 6.51
CA GLU A 9 11.39 -13.86 5.59
C GLU A 9 12.69 -13.38 4.93
N ARG A 10 12.87 -12.06 4.74
CA ARG A 10 14.13 -11.49 4.26
C ARG A 10 15.19 -11.43 5.35
N GLN A 11 14.82 -10.95 6.53
CA GLN A 11 15.74 -10.80 7.66
C GLN A 11 16.28 -12.16 8.15
N GLN A 12 15.44 -13.18 8.15
CA GLN A 12 15.79 -14.52 8.64
C GLN A 12 16.30 -15.45 7.53
N TRP A 13 16.44 -14.97 6.28
CA TRP A 13 16.76 -15.83 5.14
C TRP A 13 18.00 -16.70 5.35
N ILE A 14 19.02 -16.17 6.02
CA ILE A 14 20.28 -16.88 6.27
C ILE A 14 20.09 -17.98 7.32
N SER A 15 19.29 -17.73 8.36
CA SER A 15 19.04 -18.67 9.47
C SER A 15 17.99 -19.74 9.16
N LEU A 16 17.24 -19.62 8.07
CA LEU A 16 16.26 -20.63 7.67
C LEU A 16 16.92 -21.93 7.18
N THR A 17 16.27 -23.04 7.52
CA THR A 17 16.58 -24.37 6.97
C THR A 17 16.29 -24.43 5.46
N SER A 18 16.83 -25.44 4.77
CA SER A 18 16.55 -25.65 3.35
C SER A 18 15.05 -25.81 3.08
N ASP A 19 14.36 -26.57 3.93
CA ASP A 19 12.92 -26.83 3.79
C ASP A 19 12.11 -25.55 3.97
N ASP A 20 12.46 -24.71 4.94
CA ASP A 20 11.76 -23.45 5.17
C ASP A 20 12.02 -22.45 4.05
N LYS A 21 13.23 -22.42 3.49
CA LYS A 21 13.53 -21.66 2.27
C LYS A 21 12.64 -22.09 1.10
N GLN A 22 12.43 -23.40 0.90
CA GLN A 22 11.51 -23.89 -0.11
C GLN A 22 10.06 -23.46 0.15
N LYS A 23 9.60 -23.51 1.42
CA LYS A 23 8.26 -23.03 1.80
C LYS A 23 8.09 -21.54 1.49
N VAL A 24 9.09 -20.72 1.81
CA VAL A 24 9.09 -19.28 1.51
C VAL A 24 8.99 -19.05 -0.01
N ILE A 25 9.79 -19.74 -0.81
CA ILE A 25 9.74 -19.62 -2.28
C ILE A 25 8.36 -20.00 -2.83
N LYS A 26 7.80 -21.13 -2.38
CA LYS A 26 6.44 -21.57 -2.77
C LYS A 26 5.38 -20.53 -2.41
N ARG A 27 5.46 -19.94 -1.20
CA ARG A 27 4.58 -18.85 -0.77
C ARG A 27 4.74 -17.60 -1.63
N CYS A 28 5.96 -17.21 -2.00
CA CYS A 28 6.20 -16.06 -2.88
C CYS A 28 5.56 -16.24 -4.27
N ILE A 29 5.69 -17.42 -4.87
CA ILE A 29 5.03 -17.75 -6.15
C ILE A 29 3.51 -17.68 -5.99
N GLN A 30 2.96 -18.23 -4.90
CA GLN A 30 1.53 -18.18 -4.64
C GLN A 30 1.01 -16.75 -4.45
N ARG A 31 1.74 -15.90 -3.71
CA ARG A 31 1.44 -14.47 -3.55
C ARG A 31 1.45 -13.75 -4.91
N LYS A 32 2.42 -14.07 -5.77
CA LYS A 32 2.51 -13.52 -7.13
C LYS A 32 1.26 -13.88 -7.95
N LYS A 33 0.92 -15.17 -7.99
CA LYS A 33 -0.28 -15.67 -8.70
C LYS A 33 -1.57 -15.03 -8.17
N ARG A 34 -1.71 -14.84 -6.86
CA ARG A 34 -2.87 -14.14 -6.28
C ARG A 34 -2.92 -12.67 -6.68
N LYS A 35 -1.79 -11.97 -6.70
CA LYS A 35 -1.73 -10.56 -7.12
C LYS A 35 -2.12 -10.42 -8.59
N GLU A 36 -1.57 -11.27 -9.46
CA GLU A 36 -1.87 -11.28 -10.89
C GLU A 36 -3.30 -11.76 -11.20
N GLY A 37 -3.81 -12.75 -10.47
CA GLY A 37 -5.17 -13.26 -10.63
C GLY A 37 -6.25 -12.25 -10.21
N LYS A 38 -6.01 -11.47 -9.15
CA LYS A 38 -6.93 -10.40 -8.70
C LYS A 38 -7.09 -9.27 -9.73
N LEU A 39 -6.07 -9.05 -10.57
CA LEU A 39 -6.12 -8.04 -11.62
C LEU A 39 -7.00 -8.47 -12.81
N LYS A 40 -7.35 -9.76 -12.94
CA LYS A 40 -8.12 -10.27 -14.08
C LYS A 40 -9.64 -10.15 -13.93
N THR A 41 -10.17 -9.69 -12.79
CA THR A 41 -11.62 -9.74 -12.52
C THR A 41 -12.33 -8.38 -12.51
N LYS A 42 -11.72 -7.29 -12.94
CA LYS A 42 -12.44 -6.02 -13.16
C LYS A 42 -11.85 -5.23 -14.33
N GLU A 43 -12.27 -5.57 -15.55
CA GLU A 43 -12.74 -4.52 -16.44
C GLU A 43 -14.12 -4.11 -15.92
N PRO A 44 -14.25 -2.88 -15.42
CA PRO A 44 -15.10 -1.96 -16.13
C PRO A 44 -14.26 -0.82 -16.69
N GLU A 45 -14.34 -0.70 -18.00
CA GLU A 45 -14.17 0.52 -18.77
C GLU A 45 -14.79 1.71 -18.00
N LEU A 46 -13.97 2.51 -17.33
CA LEU A 46 -14.32 3.85 -16.89
C LEU A 46 -13.10 4.75 -17.08
N THR A 47 -13.05 5.32 -18.28
CA THR A 47 -12.40 6.59 -18.60
C THR A 47 -12.99 7.72 -17.74
N ALA A 48 -12.74 7.69 -16.43
CA ALA A 48 -12.75 8.91 -15.64
C ALA A 48 -11.28 9.29 -15.49
N GLU A 49 -10.84 10.30 -16.23
CA GLU A 49 -9.53 10.91 -16.04
C GLU A 49 -9.42 11.42 -14.60
N GLN A 50 -8.95 10.56 -13.69
CA GLN A 50 -8.51 10.95 -12.37
C GLN A 50 -7.19 11.72 -12.53
N LYS A 51 -7.28 12.95 -13.04
CA LYS A 51 -6.17 13.90 -13.05
C LYS A 51 -5.87 14.23 -11.60
N GLN A 52 -4.76 13.71 -11.08
CA GLN A 52 -4.19 14.24 -9.86
C GLN A 52 -3.88 15.72 -10.10
N ALA A 53 -4.27 16.58 -9.15
CA ALA A 53 -3.81 17.96 -9.15
C ALA A 53 -2.27 17.96 -9.09
N SER A 54 -1.64 18.84 -9.87
CA SER A 54 -0.19 19.02 -9.85
C SER A 54 0.24 19.51 -8.48
N LEU A 55 1.42 19.08 -8.04
CA LEU A 55 2.03 19.56 -6.79
C LEU A 55 2.23 21.08 -6.78
N PHE A 56 2.39 21.68 -7.97
CA PHE A 56 2.55 23.12 -8.14
C PHE A 56 1.24 23.84 -8.47
N ASP A 57 0.10 23.13 -8.51
CA ASP A 57 -1.18 23.80 -8.65
C ASP A 57 -1.48 24.57 -7.35
N PRO A 58 -1.92 25.82 -7.44
CA PRO A 58 -2.31 26.58 -6.27
C PRO A 58 -3.47 25.88 -5.55
N PRO A 59 -3.46 25.82 -4.21
CA PRO A 59 -4.51 25.17 -3.45
C PRO A 59 -5.85 25.86 -3.71
N ALA A 60 -6.90 25.07 -3.96
CA ALA A 60 -8.25 25.59 -4.04
C ALA A 60 -8.59 26.25 -2.69
N LYS A 61 -9.04 27.51 -2.72
CA LYS A 61 -9.39 28.28 -1.53
C LYS A 61 -10.64 27.67 -0.90
N ASN A 62 -10.45 26.78 0.07
CA ASN A 62 -11.53 26.31 0.93
C ASN A 62 -11.72 27.36 2.03
N THR A 63 -12.90 27.99 2.08
CA THR A 63 -13.31 28.79 3.25
C THR A 63 -13.54 27.81 4.39
N LEU A 64 -12.56 27.68 5.27
CA LEU A 64 -12.69 26.84 6.47
C LEU A 64 -13.72 27.48 7.40
N ASP A 65 -14.79 26.75 7.70
CA ASP A 65 -15.75 27.11 8.72
C ASP A 65 -15.15 26.73 10.09
N THR A 66 -14.51 27.70 10.75
CA THR A 66 -13.83 27.56 12.05
C THR A 66 -14.81 27.32 13.21
N SER A 67 -16.13 27.22 12.96
CA SER A 67 -17.12 27.02 14.02
C SER A 67 -17.03 25.67 14.75
N LYS A 68 -16.26 24.69 14.23
CA LYS A 68 -16.08 23.36 14.82
C LYS A 68 -14.61 22.97 15.03
N ASP A 69 -13.71 23.94 15.13
CA ASP A 69 -12.31 23.65 15.41
C ASP A 69 -12.19 23.15 16.86
N LEU A 70 -11.94 21.85 17.02
CA LEU A 70 -11.79 21.21 18.31
C LEU A 70 -10.44 21.64 18.89
N ASP A 71 -10.46 22.32 20.04
CA ASP A 71 -9.28 22.83 20.72
C ASP A 71 -8.46 21.67 21.30
N PHE A 72 -7.34 21.34 20.64
CA PHE A 72 -6.37 20.33 21.08
C PHE A 72 -5.33 20.88 22.07
N GLY A 73 -5.57 22.07 22.64
CA GLY A 73 -4.67 22.71 23.62
C GLY A 73 -4.63 22.05 25.00
N ASP A 74 -5.51 21.10 25.30
CA ASP A 74 -5.70 20.50 26.65
C ASP A 74 -5.20 19.05 26.76
N PHE A 75 -4.02 18.74 26.20
CA PHE A 75 -3.32 17.49 26.49
C PHE A 75 -1.97 17.80 27.13
N GLU A 76 -1.97 18.04 28.45
CA GLU A 76 -0.74 18.09 29.25
C GLU A 76 -0.28 16.67 29.62
N LEU A 77 1.05 16.46 29.56
CA LEU A 77 1.76 15.20 29.78
C LEU A 77 2.00 14.91 31.27
#